data_AF-A0A8K1FWN3-F1
#
_entry.id   AF-A0A8K1FWN3-F1
#
_cell.length_a   1.000
_cell.length_b   1.000
_cell.length_c   1.000
_cell.angle_alpha   90.00
_cell.angle_beta   90.00
_cell.angle_gamma   90.00
#
_symmetry.space_group_name_H-M   'P 1'
#
loop_
_entity.id
_entity.type
_entity.pdbx_description
1 polymer ?
#
loop_
_entity_poly.entity_id
_entity_poly.type
_entity_poly.pdbx_seq_one_letter_code
_entity_poly.pdbx_strand_id
1 'polypeptide(L)' 'MLFLGTNIGAGKAVGIVVATGVNTEIGKIRDEMAATEQDKTPLQQKLDEFGEQLSKVISLICVAVWAINIGHFNDP' A
#
# COMPACT_ATOMS: atom_id res chain seq x y z
N MET A 1 0.03 -33.13 15.10
CA MET A 1 1.00 -32.02 15.07
C MET A 1 0.54 -30.98 16.10
N LEU A 2 1.46 -30.37 16.86
CA LEU A 2 1.15 -29.29 17.80
C LEU A 2 1.52 -27.96 17.14
N PHE A 3 0.60 -27.01 17.10
CA PHE A 3 0.79 -25.74 16.42
C PHE A 3 1.18 -24.64 17.41
N LEU A 4 1.99 -23.70 16.92
CA LEU A 4 2.41 -22.52 17.68
C LEU A 4 1.16 -21.70 18.06
N GLY A 5 0.89 -21.51 19.35
CA GLY A 5 -0.27 -20.75 19.85
C GLY A 5 -1.46 -21.59 20.33
N THR A 6 -1.44 -22.92 20.19
CA THR A 6 -2.47 -23.80 20.78
C THR A 6 -2.04 -24.26 22.18
N ASN A 7 -2.91 -24.11 23.18
CA ASN A 7 -2.63 -24.59 24.54
C ASN A 7 -3.16 -26.02 24.74
N ILE A 8 -2.43 -26.85 25.48
CA ILE A 8 -2.85 -28.19 25.87
C ILE A 8 -3.80 -28.07 27.07
N GLY A 9 -5.07 -28.41 26.88
CA GLY A 9 -6.11 -28.31 27.92
C GLY A 9 -5.96 -29.31 29.08
N ALA A 10 -5.42 -30.51 28.84
CA ALA A 10 -5.07 -31.48 29.89
C ALA A 10 -4.10 -32.55 29.35
N GLY A 11 -3.19 -33.02 30.20
CA GLY A 11 -2.21 -34.07 29.89
C GLY A 11 -0.78 -33.56 29.67
N LYS A 12 0.15 -34.48 29.40
CA LYS A 12 1.56 -34.19 29.07
C LYS A 12 1.93 -34.91 27.78
N ALA A 13 2.50 -34.19 26.84
CA ALA A 13 3.00 -34.74 25.57
C ALA A 13 4.47 -34.38 25.38
N VAL A 14 5.22 -35.24 24.71
CA VAL A 14 6.59 -34.99 24.25
C VAL A 14 6.58 -35.17 22.74
N GLY A 15 7.19 -34.23 22.01
CA GLY A 15 7.24 -34.25 20.55
C GLY A 15 8.47 -33.53 20.03
N ILE A 16 8.81 -33.79 18.77
CA ILE A 16 9.91 -33.14 18.06
C ILE A 16 9.40 -31.88 17.36
N VAL A 17 10.18 -30.80 17.42
CA VAL A 17 9.90 -29.55 16.73
C VAL A 17 10.10 -29.76 15.23
N VAL A 18 9.01 -29.64 14.45
CA VAL A 18 9.02 -29.86 12.99
C VAL A 18 9.27 -28.56 12.22
N ALA A 19 8.79 -27.42 12.73
CA ALA A 19 8.98 -26.10 12.12
C ALA A 19 8.97 -24.99 13.19
N THR A 20 9.73 -23.91 12.95
CA THR A 20 9.85 -22.73 13.85
C THR A 20 9.76 -21.43 13.06
N GLY A 21 9.31 -20.36 13.73
CA GLY A 21 9.21 -19.02 13.15
C GLY A 21 8.22 -18.94 11.98
N VAL A 22 8.66 -18.32 10.87
CA VAL A 22 7.87 -18.13 9.64
C VAL A 22 7.47 -19.46 8.98
N ASN A 23 8.20 -20.55 9.22
CA ASN A 23 7.88 -21.87 8.68
C ASN A 23 6.73 -22.58 9.44
N THR A 24 6.21 -22.00 10.53
CA THR A 24 5.02 -22.53 11.21
C THR A 24 3.75 -22.15 10.43
N GLU A 25 2.65 -22.88 10.63
CA GLU A 25 1.35 -22.53 10.02
C GLU A 25 0.92 -21.09 10.32
N ILE A 26 1.17 -20.60 11.55
CA ILE A 26 0.92 -19.19 11.91
C ILE A 26 1.89 -18.25 11.21
N GLY A 27 3.14 -18.66 11.03
CA GLY A 27 4.14 -17.92 10.26
C GLY A 27 3.74 -17.72 8.81
N LYS A 28 3.20 -18.77 8.15
CA LYS A 28 2.67 -18.69 6.79
C LYS A 28 1.48 -17.73 6.68
N ILE A 29 0.53 -17.78 7.62
CA ILE A 29 -0.59 -16.84 7.64
C ILE A 29 -0.07 -15.40 7.83
N ARG A 30 0.96 -15.21 8.66
CA ARG A 30 1.55 -13.89 8.90
C ARG A 30 2.27 -13.36 7.67
N ASP A 31 2.99 -14.21 6.95
CA ASP A 31 3.62 -13.85 5.67
C ASP A 31 2.57 -13.59 4.59
N GLU A 32 1.49 -14.36 4.50
CA GLU A 32 0.37 -14.08 3.57
C GLU A 32 -0.34 -12.76 3.93
N MET A 33 -0.55 -12.47 5.22
CA MET A 33 -1.14 -11.21 5.67
C MET A 33 -0.21 -10.01 5.43
N ALA A 34 1.11 -10.20 5.57
CA ALA A 34 2.10 -9.15 5.32
C ALA A 34 2.38 -8.94 3.82
N ALA A 35 2.28 -10.01 3.02
CA ALA A 35 2.40 -9.98 1.56
C ALA A 35 1.12 -9.49 0.88
N THR A 36 0.00 -9.48 1.60
CA THR A 36 -1.20 -8.76 1.17
C THR A 36 -0.88 -7.27 1.23
N GLU A 37 -0.40 -6.72 0.12
CA GLU A 37 -0.34 -5.28 -0.07
C GLU A 37 -1.72 -4.72 0.25
N GLN A 38 -1.75 -3.73 1.15
CA GLN A 38 -2.97 -2.98 1.40
C GLN A 38 -3.38 -2.32 0.08
N ASP A 39 -4.34 -2.93 -0.60
CA ASP A 39 -5.02 -2.29 -1.72
C ASP A 39 -5.46 -0.91 -1.25
N LYS A 40 -4.96 0.14 -1.93
CA LYS A 40 -5.36 1.51 -1.67
C LYS A 40 -6.88 1.54 -1.64
N THR A 41 -7.47 1.99 -0.54
CA THR A 41 -8.93 2.05 -0.40
C THR A 41 -9.53 2.72 -1.64
N PRO A 42 -10.67 2.24 -2.15
CA PRO A 42 -11.26 2.77 -3.39
C PRO A 42 -11.53 4.28 -3.32
N LEU A 43 -11.65 4.85 -2.11
CA LEU A 43 -11.76 6.28 -1.88
C LEU A 43 -10.45 7.05 -2.14
N GLN A 44 -9.31 6.48 -1.74
CA GLN A 44 -7.99 7.12 -1.90
C GLN A 44 -7.56 7.13 -3.37
N GLN A 45 -7.87 6.07 -4.13
CA GLN A 45 -7.65 6.03 -5.58
C GLN A 45 -8.46 7.11 -6.31
N LYS A 46 -9.72 7.31 -5.91
CA LYS A 46 -10.57 8.38 -6.45
C LYS A 46 -10.00 9.76 -6.15
N LEU A 47 -9.54 9.99 -4.91
CA LEU A 47 -8.93 11.26 -4.51
C LEU A 47 -7.61 11.55 -5.25
N ASP A 48 -6.76 10.53 -5.44
CA ASP A 48 -5.53 10.65 -6.23
C ASP A 48 -5.86 11.01 -7.70
N GLU A 49 -6.85 10.34 -8.32
CA GLU A 49 -7.34 10.68 -9.68
C GLU A 49 -7.87 12.12 -9.76
N PHE A 50 -8.66 12.55 -8.77
CA PHE A 50 -9.17 13.93 -8.72
C PHE A 50 -8.05 14.96 -8.56
N GLY A 51 -7.06 14.69 -7.70
CA GLY A 51 -5.92 15.56 -7.48
C GLY A 51 -5.03 15.68 -8.72
N GLU A 52 -4.79 14.56 -9.43
CA GLU A 52 -3.98 14.54 -10.64
C GLU A 52 -4.64 15.30 -11.79
N GLN A 53 -5.96 15.17 -11.96
CA GLN A 53 -6.71 15.95 -12.95
C GLN A 53 -6.67 17.45 -12.66
N LEU A 54 -6.89 17.86 -11.40
CA LEU A 54 -6.82 19.27 -11.00
C LEU A 54 -5.41 19.85 -11.22
N SER A 55 -4.37 19.12 -10.81
CA SER A 55 -2.98 19.54 -10.97
C SER A 55 -2.61 19.74 -12.46
N LYS A 56 -3.06 18.83 -13.33
CA LYS A 56 -2.81 18.92 -14.78
C LYS A 56 -3.45 20.15 -15.40
N VAL A 57 -4.69 20.47 -15.02
CA VAL A 57 -5.42 21.66 -15.52
C VAL A 57 -4.75 22.94 -15.04
N ILE A 58 -4.39 23.04 -13.75
CA ILE A 58 -3.74 24.22 -13.18
C ILE A 58 -2.37 24.45 -13.84
N SER A 59 -1.58 23.39 -14.01
CA SER A 59 -0.28 23.46 -14.69
C SER A 59 -0.42 23.94 -16.14
N LEU A 60 -1.44 23.49 -16.86
CA LEU A 60 -1.71 23.92 -18.24
C LEU A 60 -2.00 25.41 -18.30
N ILE A 61 -2.88 25.91 -17.43
CA ILE A 61 -3.25 27.34 -17.37
C ILE A 61 -2.04 28.20 -17.01
N CYS A 62 -1.22 27.74 -16.06
CA CYS A 62 -0.01 28.45 -15.64
C CYS A 62 0.96 28.65 -16.82
N VAL A 63 1.25 27.59 -17.58
CA VAL A 63 2.10 27.67 -18.77
C VAL A 63 1.46 28.53 -19.87
N ALA A 64 0.15 28.45 -20.06
CA ALA A 64 -0.57 29.24 -21.05
C ALA A 64 -0.51 30.75 -20.73
N VAL A 65 -0.76 31.13 -19.48
CA VAL A 65 -0.65 32.53 -19.03
C VAL A 65 0.78 33.03 -19.15
N TRP A 66 1.77 32.21 -18.78
CA TRP A 66 3.18 32.56 -18.94
C TRP A 66 3.56 32.79 -20.41
N ALA A 67 3.11 31.93 -21.33
CA ALA A 67 3.35 32.06 -22.76
C ALA A 67 2.67 33.32 -23.38
N ILE A 68 1.45 33.65 -22.94
CA ILE A 68 0.76 34.86 -23.39
C ILE A 68 1.45 36.11 -22.83
N ASN A 69 1.85 36.10 -21.56
CA ASN A 69 2.51 37.23 -20.93
C ASN A 69 3.89 37.52 -21.52
N ILE A 70 4.68 36.49 -21.82
CA ILE A 70 5.98 36.67 -22.48
C ILE A 70 5.82 37.10 -23.94
N GLY A 71 4.76 36.63 -24.62
CA GLY A 71 4.42 37.07 -25.98
C GLY A 71 3.96 38.52 -26.07
N HIS A 72 3.20 39.01 -25.07
CA HIS A 72 2.69 40.39 -25.02
C HIS A 72 3.75 41.42 -24.56
N PHE A 73 4.92 40.97 -24.11
CA PHE A 73 6.07 41.84 -23.81
C PHE A 73 7.06 41.95 -25.00
N ASN A 74 6.79 41.24 -26.11
CA ASN A 74 7.58 41.33 -27.35
C ASN A 74 6.94 42.26 -28.41
N ASP A 75 5.89 43.01 -28.05
CA ASP A 75 5.45 44.18 -28.82
C ASP A 75 6.11 45.43 -28.20
N PRO A 76 7.01 46.13 -28.92
CA PRO A 76 7.62 47.39 -28.47
C PRO A 76 6.62 48.56 -28.41
#